data_AF-A0A4P6PFP3-F1
#
_entry.id   AF-A0A4P6PFP3-F1
#
_cell.length_a   1.000
_cell.length_b   1.000
_cell.length_c   1.000
_cell.angle_alpha   90.00
_cell.angle_beta   90.00
_cell.angle_gamma   90.00
#
_symmetry.space_group_name_H-M   'P 1'
#
loop_
_entity.id
_entity.type
_entity.pdbx_description
1 polymer ?
#
loop_
_entity_poly.entity_id
_entity_poly.type
_entity_poly.pdbx_seq_one_letter_code
_entity_poly.pdbx_strand_id
1 'polypeptide(L)'
;MKKINSSLVTAAGSLLLSSTAFAGNTGEATLSVMPQSDKVQQSNYGKNSFQLTNTGSKNIAEFRIDVTTALFPDIVFDPEGIAGDSVAKPLQINKNEKTGFVPVKKAKGKTYLGEGGAKGYKGLRLTFDPSTDGGFNPGETLGFSIDMDSNSLAGTEKGPIDRDTAPKWDCGGVSGAEMIGSTFRVVFEDGSQASGQLFSTKTQAGSQGVAKQQPAQSSLKLSVNGKKPGETGTYDDQGIRLTIQGEKGARVRIVLAKGFIQPVSAYSKDLEKQLEKLAARDFPANNAVELQFTDVTLTGKPMDLSGKFDLDGVEKYDFSADPDKPFSTDEDRLPLAITAAVIDPDNKDMPIGSVLPPIYLTYRSNQ
;
A
#
# COMPACT_ATOMS: atom_id res chain seq x y z
N MET A 1 16.82 78.78 -32.35
CA MET A 1 15.44 78.29 -32.50
C MET A 1 15.45 76.83 -32.93
N LYS A 2 15.21 75.90 -31.99
CA LYS A 2 14.33 74.71 -32.12
C LYS A 2 14.45 73.93 -30.81
N LYS A 3 13.42 74.04 -29.96
CA LYS A 3 13.16 73.11 -28.85
C LYS A 3 12.55 71.84 -29.45
N ILE A 4 12.99 70.67 -29.02
CA ILE A 4 12.12 69.49 -28.90
C ILE A 4 12.51 68.75 -27.61
N ASN A 5 11.57 68.69 -26.68
CA ASN A 5 11.56 67.82 -25.50
C ASN A 5 11.40 66.36 -25.93
N SER A 6 12.01 65.42 -25.22
CA SER A 6 11.26 64.23 -24.76
C SER A 6 12.00 63.53 -23.62
N SER A 7 11.37 63.61 -22.46
CA SER A 7 11.47 62.75 -21.29
C SER A 7 11.79 61.28 -21.58
N LEU A 8 12.81 60.75 -20.91
CA LEU A 8 12.94 59.31 -20.65
C LEU A 8 11.77 58.89 -19.75
N VAL A 9 10.86 58.09 -20.30
CA VAL A 9 9.97 57.21 -19.53
C VAL A 9 10.58 55.83 -19.62
N THR A 10 11.12 55.34 -18.51
CA THR A 10 11.54 53.96 -18.32
C THR A 10 10.28 53.10 -18.23
N ALA A 11 9.85 52.52 -19.36
CA ALA A 11 8.91 51.41 -19.33
C ALA A 11 9.70 50.12 -19.08
N ALA A 12 9.72 49.67 -17.83
CA ALA A 12 10.03 48.29 -17.51
C ALA A 12 8.90 47.44 -18.11
N GLY A 13 9.11 46.92 -19.31
CA GLY A 13 8.22 45.94 -19.91
C GLY A 13 8.23 44.70 -19.04
N SER A 14 7.14 44.46 -18.31
CA SER A 14 6.80 43.15 -17.79
C SER A 14 6.80 42.17 -18.97
N LEU A 15 7.82 41.34 -19.03
CA LEU A 15 7.80 40.15 -19.87
C LEU A 15 6.74 39.22 -19.26
N LEU A 16 5.51 39.39 -19.73
CA LEU A 16 4.48 38.37 -19.59
C LEU A 16 5.01 37.13 -20.30
N LEU A 17 5.63 36.23 -19.53
CA LEU A 17 5.78 34.84 -19.92
C LEU A 17 4.35 34.33 -20.12
N SER A 18 3.87 34.40 -21.36
CA SER A 18 2.77 33.57 -21.81
C SER A 18 3.23 32.14 -21.59
N SER A 19 2.80 31.53 -20.48
CA SER A 19 2.85 30.10 -20.29
C SER A 19 1.85 29.47 -21.27
N THR A 20 2.19 29.49 -22.55
CA THR A 20 1.85 28.37 -23.39
C THR A 20 2.63 27.21 -22.80
N ALA A 21 2.00 26.50 -21.88
CA ALA A 21 2.46 25.22 -21.43
C ALA A 21 2.85 24.44 -22.68
N PHE A 22 4.14 24.14 -22.83
CA PHE A 22 4.46 22.84 -23.40
C PHE A 22 3.71 21.88 -22.48
N ALA A 23 2.58 21.34 -22.94
CA ALA A 23 2.07 20.08 -22.43
C ALA A 23 3.12 19.04 -22.81
N GLY A 24 4.28 19.12 -22.16
CA GLY A 24 5.36 18.17 -22.33
C GLY A 24 4.81 16.84 -21.91
N ASN A 25 5.06 15.81 -22.71
CA ASN A 25 4.60 14.47 -22.40
C ASN A 25 4.96 14.15 -20.93
N THR A 26 3.96 14.00 -20.08
CA THR A 26 4.11 13.57 -18.69
C THR A 26 3.89 12.06 -18.60
N GLY A 27 4.89 11.35 -18.09
CA GLY A 27 4.74 9.95 -17.71
C GLY A 27 3.95 9.81 -16.41
N GLU A 28 2.85 9.06 -16.46
CA GLU A 28 2.01 8.77 -15.30
C GLU A 28 1.40 7.37 -15.44
N ALA A 29 1.23 6.66 -14.33
CA ALA A 29 0.48 5.42 -14.29
C ALA A 29 -0.23 5.27 -12.95
N THR A 30 -1.38 4.60 -12.93
CA THR A 30 -2.05 4.20 -11.69
C THR A 30 -1.95 2.70 -11.49
N LEU A 31 -1.78 2.29 -10.24
CA LEU A 31 -1.91 0.90 -9.82
C LEU A 31 -3.06 0.82 -8.83
N SER A 32 -3.99 -0.10 -9.03
CA SER A 32 -5.04 -0.44 -8.07
C SER A 32 -4.97 -1.91 -7.73
N VAL A 33 -5.13 -2.23 -6.44
CA VAL A 33 -5.21 -3.58 -5.92
C VAL A 33 -6.53 -3.75 -5.21
N MET A 34 -7.42 -4.55 -5.79
CA MET A 34 -8.76 -4.84 -5.25
C MET A 34 -9.57 -3.60 -4.81
N PRO A 35 -9.60 -2.51 -5.60
CA PRO A 35 -10.01 -1.17 -5.13
C PRO A 35 -11.47 -1.03 -4.70
N GLN A 36 -12.29 -2.06 -4.91
CA GLN A 36 -13.72 -2.08 -4.59
C GLN A 36 -14.09 -3.16 -3.56
N SER A 37 -13.13 -3.96 -3.09
CA SER A 37 -13.44 -5.02 -2.14
C SER A 37 -13.48 -4.48 -0.71
N ASP A 38 -14.64 -4.64 -0.07
CA ASP A 38 -14.87 -4.29 1.33
C ASP A 38 -14.89 -5.51 2.27
N LYS A 39 -14.25 -6.60 1.83
CA LYS A 39 -14.11 -7.84 2.60
C LYS A 39 -12.67 -7.98 3.05
N VAL A 40 -12.42 -7.77 4.34
CA VAL A 40 -11.05 -7.80 4.92
C VAL A 40 -10.32 -9.13 4.66
N GLN A 41 -11.05 -10.25 4.60
CA GLN A 41 -10.49 -11.58 4.31
C GLN A 41 -10.17 -11.83 2.83
N GLN A 42 -10.38 -10.87 1.93
CA GLN A 42 -10.27 -11.18 0.52
C GLN A 42 -8.82 -11.17 0.03
N SER A 43 -8.42 -12.25 -0.63
CA SER A 43 -7.09 -12.40 -1.22
C SER A 43 -6.98 -11.83 -2.65
N ASN A 44 -5.80 -11.35 -2.99
CA ASN A 44 -5.39 -10.96 -4.35
C ASN A 44 -5.13 -12.18 -5.28
N TYR A 45 -5.34 -13.41 -4.81
CA TYR A 45 -5.43 -14.62 -5.62
C TYR A 45 -6.48 -14.53 -6.75
N GLY A 46 -7.56 -13.78 -6.52
CA GLY A 46 -8.65 -13.58 -7.48
C GLY A 46 -8.20 -12.94 -8.80
N LYS A 47 -8.92 -13.20 -9.90
CA LYS A 47 -8.61 -12.60 -11.22
C LYS A 47 -8.70 -11.07 -11.17
N ASN A 48 -7.81 -10.39 -11.90
CA ASN A 48 -7.75 -8.92 -11.99
C ASN A 48 -7.65 -8.23 -10.62
N SER A 49 -7.02 -8.89 -9.65
CA SER A 49 -6.76 -8.29 -8.34
C SER A 49 -5.85 -7.08 -8.45
N PHE A 50 -4.92 -7.07 -9.40
CA PHE A 50 -4.08 -5.93 -9.76
C PHE A 50 -4.52 -5.33 -11.09
N GLN A 51 -4.57 -4.01 -11.16
CA GLN A 51 -4.89 -3.24 -12.36
C GLN A 51 -3.88 -2.10 -12.50
N LEU A 52 -3.01 -2.22 -13.51
CA LEU A 52 -2.04 -1.19 -13.89
C LEU A 52 -2.57 -0.47 -15.13
N THR A 53 -2.71 0.85 -15.07
CA THR A 53 -3.22 1.68 -16.17
C THR A 53 -2.22 2.77 -16.50
N ASN A 54 -1.91 2.96 -17.78
CA ASN A 54 -1.12 4.08 -18.25
C ASN A 54 -2.01 5.33 -18.37
N THR A 55 -1.96 6.22 -17.38
CA THR A 55 -2.77 7.45 -17.36
C THR A 55 -2.04 8.67 -17.93
N GLY A 56 -0.74 8.51 -18.23
CA GLY A 56 0.09 9.55 -18.78
C GLY A 56 0.00 9.64 -20.30
N SER A 57 1.04 10.23 -20.89
CA SER A 57 1.17 10.46 -22.34
C SER A 57 2.40 9.76 -22.94
N LYS A 58 3.11 8.96 -22.14
CA LYS A 58 4.29 8.19 -22.56
C LYS A 58 4.01 6.70 -22.49
N ASN A 59 4.54 5.94 -23.43
CA ASN A 59 4.47 4.49 -23.41
C ASN A 59 5.29 3.93 -22.24
N ILE A 60 4.75 2.93 -21.56
CA ILE A 60 5.42 2.24 -20.46
C ILE A 60 6.25 1.09 -21.02
N ALA A 61 7.54 1.07 -20.69
CA ALA A 61 8.45 -0.02 -21.03
C ALA A 61 8.58 -1.05 -19.90
N GLU A 62 8.46 -0.61 -18.64
CA GLU A 62 8.63 -1.46 -17.47
C GLU A 62 7.81 -0.97 -16.28
N PHE A 63 7.27 -1.92 -15.52
CA PHE A 63 6.65 -1.71 -14.22
C PHE A 63 7.37 -2.56 -13.17
N ARG A 64 7.58 -2.00 -11.98
CA ARG A 64 8.03 -2.72 -10.79
C ARG A 64 7.20 -2.34 -9.58
N ILE A 65 6.90 -3.31 -8.72
CA ILE A 65 6.37 -3.08 -7.37
C ILE A 65 7.29 -3.76 -6.35
N ASP A 66 7.46 -3.09 -5.21
CA ASP A 66 8.21 -3.52 -4.04
C ASP A 66 7.30 -3.41 -2.81
N VAL A 67 7.13 -4.52 -2.10
CA VAL A 67 6.22 -4.64 -0.94
C VAL A 67 6.93 -4.53 0.41
N THR A 68 8.24 -4.22 0.44
CA THR A 68 9.01 -4.09 1.69
C THR A 68 8.59 -2.92 2.57
N THR A 69 7.86 -1.96 2.00
CA THR A 69 7.33 -0.77 2.67
C THR A 69 5.83 -0.86 2.95
N ALA A 70 5.25 -2.05 2.77
CA ALA A 70 3.84 -2.31 3.03
C ALA A 70 3.47 -2.14 4.52
N LEU A 71 2.17 -1.91 4.75
CA LEU A 71 1.55 -1.75 6.07
C LEU A 71 1.68 -3.02 6.90
N PHE A 72 1.65 -4.18 6.22
CA PHE A 72 1.97 -5.48 6.81
C PHE A 72 3.36 -5.90 6.32
N PRO A 73 4.38 -5.96 7.20
CA PRO A 73 5.77 -6.11 6.79
C PRO A 73 6.14 -7.56 6.42
N ASP A 74 5.24 -8.52 6.66
CA ASP A 74 5.50 -9.95 6.46
C ASP A 74 5.07 -10.48 5.10
N ILE A 75 4.36 -9.66 4.31
CA ILE A 75 3.81 -10.11 3.03
C ILE A 75 4.91 -10.32 1.97
N VAL A 76 4.69 -11.32 1.11
CA VAL A 76 5.54 -11.70 -0.02
C VAL A 76 4.68 -12.20 -1.17
N PHE A 77 5.18 -12.11 -2.39
CA PHE A 77 4.63 -12.88 -3.50
C PHE A 77 5.02 -14.34 -3.35
N ASP A 78 4.04 -15.24 -3.44
CA ASP A 78 4.22 -16.69 -3.33
C ASP A 78 3.67 -17.46 -4.55
N PRO A 79 4.28 -17.29 -5.73
CA PRO A 79 3.80 -17.98 -6.92
C PRO A 79 4.00 -19.51 -6.88
N GLU A 80 4.71 -20.04 -5.89
CA GLU A 80 5.02 -21.45 -5.75
C GLU A 80 4.35 -22.16 -4.55
N GLY A 81 3.71 -21.45 -3.62
CA GLY A 81 3.07 -22.02 -2.42
C GLY A 81 4.08 -22.56 -1.41
N ILE A 82 5.20 -21.84 -1.25
CA ILE A 82 6.31 -22.21 -0.36
C ILE A 82 6.58 -21.12 0.68
N ALA A 83 6.37 -19.86 0.30
CA ALA A 83 6.64 -18.70 1.14
C ALA A 83 5.54 -18.42 2.16
N GLY A 84 4.33 -18.94 1.94
CA GLY A 84 3.22 -19.00 2.86
C GLY A 84 2.59 -20.39 2.86
N ASP A 85 1.28 -20.45 2.63
CA ASP A 85 0.53 -21.69 2.64
C ASP A 85 0.68 -22.47 1.32
N SER A 86 0.23 -23.73 1.31
CA SER A 86 0.40 -24.64 0.18
C SER A 86 -0.40 -24.27 -1.10
N VAL A 87 -1.35 -23.34 -1.03
CA VAL A 87 -2.07 -22.84 -2.20
C VAL A 87 -1.19 -21.83 -2.91
N ALA A 88 -1.17 -21.93 -4.24
CA ALA A 88 -0.27 -21.14 -5.06
C ALA A 88 -0.99 -20.62 -6.31
N LYS A 89 -0.54 -19.45 -6.76
CA LYS A 89 -0.86 -18.92 -8.08
C LYS A 89 0.31 -18.16 -8.69
N PRO A 90 0.91 -18.67 -9.78
CA PRO A 90 1.89 -17.90 -10.53
C PRO A 90 1.23 -16.69 -11.20
N LEU A 91 2.04 -15.69 -11.57
CA LEU A 91 1.58 -14.50 -12.30
C LEU A 91 0.68 -14.91 -13.47
N GLN A 92 -0.57 -14.45 -13.42
CA GLN A 92 -1.57 -14.68 -14.45
C GLN A 92 -2.07 -13.34 -14.98
N ILE A 93 -1.83 -13.08 -16.26
CA ILE A 93 -2.48 -11.97 -16.97
C ILE A 93 -3.94 -12.34 -17.21
N ASN A 94 -4.85 -11.50 -16.72
CA ASN A 94 -6.29 -11.73 -16.78
C ASN A 94 -6.99 -10.79 -17.76
N LYS A 95 -6.44 -9.59 -17.95
CA LYS A 95 -6.86 -8.59 -18.94
C LYS A 95 -5.61 -7.97 -19.57
N ASN A 96 -5.58 -7.89 -20.90
CA ASN A 96 -4.50 -7.23 -21.63
C ASN A 96 -5.09 -6.42 -22.78
N GLU A 97 -5.09 -5.10 -22.64
CA GLU A 97 -5.53 -4.16 -23.68
C GLU A 97 -4.40 -3.85 -24.66
N LYS A 98 -3.78 -4.89 -25.23
CA LYS A 98 -2.69 -4.76 -26.21
C LYS A 98 -1.43 -4.06 -25.69
N THR A 99 -1.13 -4.23 -24.41
CA THR A 99 -0.05 -3.48 -23.74
C THR A 99 1.36 -3.89 -24.15
N GLY A 100 1.54 -4.75 -25.17
CA GLY A 100 2.84 -5.32 -25.53
C GLY A 100 3.52 -6.13 -24.42
N PHE A 101 2.75 -6.68 -23.46
CA PHE A 101 3.29 -7.45 -22.34
C PHE A 101 4.19 -8.61 -22.80
N VAL A 102 5.41 -8.66 -22.26
CA VAL A 102 6.36 -9.74 -22.53
C VAL A 102 6.18 -10.86 -21.51
N PRO A 103 5.78 -12.08 -21.94
CA PRO A 103 5.59 -13.20 -21.03
C PRO A 103 6.85 -13.53 -20.22
N VAL A 104 6.68 -14.01 -18.98
CA VAL A 104 7.77 -14.34 -18.03
C VAL A 104 8.90 -15.15 -18.67
N LYS A 105 8.58 -16.18 -19.46
CA LYS A 105 9.57 -17.05 -20.12
C LYS A 105 10.41 -16.35 -21.21
N LYS A 106 9.95 -15.20 -21.71
CA LYS A 106 10.60 -14.39 -22.76
C LYS A 106 11.22 -13.11 -22.22
N ALA A 107 10.87 -12.69 -21.01
CA ALA A 107 11.36 -11.46 -20.41
C ALA A 107 12.88 -11.55 -20.17
N LYS A 108 13.60 -10.48 -20.52
CA LYS A 108 15.01 -10.33 -20.13
C LYS A 108 15.07 -9.94 -18.66
N GLY A 109 15.78 -10.70 -17.84
CA GLY A 109 15.88 -10.50 -16.39
C GLY A 109 14.76 -11.17 -15.60
N LYS A 110 14.81 -11.05 -14.27
CA LYS A 110 13.84 -11.71 -13.38
C LYS A 110 12.50 -10.96 -13.36
N THR A 111 11.40 -11.72 -13.40
CA THR A 111 10.04 -11.22 -13.15
C THR A 111 9.79 -11.11 -11.65
N TYR A 112 10.09 -12.16 -10.90
CA TYR A 112 9.99 -12.15 -9.45
C TYR A 112 11.29 -11.63 -8.84
N LEU A 113 11.18 -10.62 -7.97
CA LEU A 113 12.32 -9.91 -7.38
C LEU A 113 12.47 -10.29 -5.91
N GLY A 114 13.63 -10.83 -5.54
CA GLY A 114 13.91 -11.32 -4.20
C GLY A 114 14.56 -12.70 -4.21
N GLU A 115 14.57 -13.35 -3.06
CA GLU A 115 15.21 -14.66 -2.87
C GLU A 115 14.34 -15.82 -3.34
N GLY A 116 13.01 -15.73 -3.23
CA GLY A 116 12.06 -16.79 -3.58
C GLY A 116 12.05 -17.93 -2.56
N GLY A 117 11.39 -19.04 -2.92
CA GLY A 117 11.24 -20.22 -2.06
C GLY A 117 10.58 -19.85 -0.73
N ALA A 118 11.08 -20.40 0.38
CA ALA A 118 10.52 -20.14 1.72
C ALA A 118 10.66 -18.69 2.20
N LYS A 119 11.35 -17.80 1.47
CA LYS A 119 11.41 -16.36 1.76
C LYS A 119 10.46 -15.53 0.91
N GLY A 120 9.87 -16.14 -0.13
CA GLY A 120 9.06 -15.46 -1.14
C GLY A 120 9.80 -14.37 -1.90
N TYR A 121 9.05 -13.63 -2.72
CA TYR A 121 9.57 -12.49 -3.46
C TYR A 121 9.03 -11.19 -2.88
N LYS A 122 9.91 -10.19 -2.77
CA LYS A 122 9.58 -8.86 -2.23
C LYS A 122 9.19 -7.87 -3.33
N GLY A 123 9.25 -8.28 -4.59
CA GLY A 123 8.77 -7.46 -5.69
C GLY A 123 8.42 -8.25 -6.94
N LEU A 124 7.75 -7.54 -7.85
CA LEU A 124 7.35 -8.03 -9.16
C LEU A 124 7.80 -7.04 -10.23
N ARG A 125 8.28 -7.54 -11.36
CA ARG A 125 8.69 -6.77 -12.53
C ARG A 125 7.96 -7.27 -13.78
N LEU A 126 7.33 -6.34 -14.49
CA LEU A 126 6.68 -6.59 -15.78
C LEU A 126 7.35 -5.72 -16.85
N THR A 127 7.52 -6.25 -18.05
CA THR A 127 8.13 -5.54 -19.19
C THR A 127 7.22 -5.56 -20.39
N PHE A 128 7.32 -4.50 -21.20
CA PHE A 128 6.46 -4.27 -22.35
C PHE A 128 7.34 -3.96 -23.57
N ASP A 129 7.01 -4.56 -24.71
CA ASP A 129 7.77 -4.44 -25.96
C ASP A 129 6.99 -3.62 -26.98
N PRO A 130 7.48 -2.44 -27.42
CA PRO A 130 6.80 -1.61 -28.43
C PRO A 130 6.58 -2.32 -29.77
N SER A 131 7.39 -3.34 -30.09
CA SER A 131 7.25 -4.11 -31.33
C SER A 131 6.11 -5.14 -31.26
N THR A 132 5.58 -5.41 -30.06
CA THR A 132 4.42 -6.29 -29.84
C THR A 132 3.22 -5.45 -29.47
N ASP A 133 2.15 -5.54 -30.27
CA ASP A 133 0.89 -4.82 -30.04
C ASP A 133 1.00 -3.27 -29.92
N GLY A 134 2.17 -2.68 -30.21
CA GLY A 134 2.43 -1.25 -30.07
C GLY A 134 2.96 -0.83 -28.71
N GLY A 135 3.27 -1.75 -27.80
CA GLY A 135 3.73 -1.44 -26.44
C GLY A 135 2.58 -1.03 -25.52
N PHE A 136 2.91 -0.54 -24.32
CA PHE A 136 1.91 -0.17 -23.32
C PHE A 136 1.55 1.32 -23.45
N ASN A 137 0.56 1.62 -24.28
CA ASN A 137 0.18 2.97 -24.69
C ASN A 137 -0.68 3.69 -23.64
N PRO A 138 -0.73 5.04 -23.68
CA PRO A 138 -1.69 5.85 -22.93
C PRO A 138 -3.13 5.34 -23.03
N GLY A 139 -3.80 5.26 -21.90
CA GLY A 139 -5.19 4.83 -21.77
C GLY A 139 -5.40 3.32 -21.63
N GLU A 140 -4.40 2.49 -21.91
CA GLU A 140 -4.50 1.04 -21.79
C GLU A 140 -4.40 0.57 -20.32
N THR A 141 -4.98 -0.60 -20.04
CA THR A 141 -4.91 -1.27 -18.74
C THR A 141 -4.45 -2.73 -18.87
N LEU A 142 -3.51 -3.12 -18.02
CA LEU A 142 -3.15 -4.53 -17.76
C LEU A 142 -3.77 -4.97 -16.43
N GLY A 143 -4.62 -6.00 -16.48
CA GLY A 143 -5.17 -6.66 -15.31
C GLY A 143 -4.49 -8.00 -15.07
N PHE A 144 -4.01 -8.24 -13.85
CA PHE A 144 -3.32 -9.48 -13.50
C PHE A 144 -3.62 -9.92 -12.07
N SER A 145 -3.16 -11.11 -11.73
CA SER A 145 -3.25 -11.70 -10.40
C SER A 145 -2.04 -12.59 -10.15
N ILE A 146 -1.71 -12.75 -8.88
CA ILE A 146 -0.60 -13.55 -8.38
C ILE A 146 -0.90 -13.82 -6.91
N ASP A 147 -0.44 -14.95 -6.39
CA ASP A 147 -0.56 -15.22 -4.97
C ASP A 147 0.35 -14.35 -4.13
N MET A 148 -0.15 -14.00 -2.96
CA MET A 148 0.63 -13.38 -1.91
C MET A 148 0.21 -13.95 -0.57
N ASP A 149 1.21 -14.21 0.25
CA ASP A 149 1.05 -14.72 1.61
C ASP A 149 1.95 -13.96 2.59
N SER A 150 1.71 -14.17 3.87
CA SER A 150 2.62 -13.78 4.94
C SER A 150 3.67 -14.85 5.21
N ASN A 151 4.93 -14.44 5.33
CA ASN A 151 6.06 -15.36 5.47
C ASN A 151 6.09 -16.16 6.78
N SER A 152 5.34 -15.72 7.80
CA SER A 152 5.08 -16.45 9.04
C SER A 152 4.38 -17.80 8.83
N LEU A 153 3.84 -18.05 7.64
CA LEU A 153 3.14 -19.27 7.28
C LEU A 153 3.95 -20.18 6.35
N ALA A 154 5.22 -19.84 6.07
CA ALA A 154 6.02 -20.53 5.06
C ALA A 154 6.06 -22.05 5.22
N GLY A 155 5.65 -22.76 4.19
CA GLY A 155 5.65 -24.22 4.10
C GLY A 155 4.50 -24.91 4.84
N THR A 156 3.44 -24.17 5.16
CA THR A 156 2.27 -24.74 5.84
C THR A 156 1.25 -25.31 4.86
N GLU A 157 0.41 -26.23 5.33
CA GLU A 157 -0.75 -26.70 4.59
C GLU A 157 -1.97 -25.81 4.87
N LYS A 158 -2.71 -25.42 3.83
CA LYS A 158 -3.85 -24.51 3.94
C LYS A 158 -4.97 -25.01 4.86
N GLY A 159 -5.36 -26.27 4.67
CA GLY A 159 -6.50 -26.84 5.41
C GLY A 159 -6.30 -26.82 6.93
N PRO A 160 -5.17 -27.31 7.45
CA PRO A 160 -4.86 -27.24 8.87
C PRO A 160 -4.81 -25.82 9.44
N ILE A 161 -4.15 -24.86 8.77
CA ILE A 161 -4.06 -23.49 9.31
C ILE A 161 -5.41 -22.79 9.31
N ASP A 162 -6.24 -22.91 8.27
CA ASP A 162 -7.54 -22.23 8.21
C ASP A 162 -8.53 -22.81 9.24
N ARG A 163 -8.36 -24.07 9.65
CA ARG A 163 -9.19 -24.72 10.69
C ARG A 163 -8.94 -24.13 12.07
N ASP A 164 -7.70 -23.81 12.39
CA ASP A 164 -7.28 -23.42 13.74
C ASP A 164 -7.21 -21.89 13.89
N THR A 165 -8.14 -21.20 13.24
CA THR A 165 -8.33 -19.74 13.28
C THR A 165 -9.42 -19.33 14.27
N ALA A 166 -9.31 -18.12 14.80
CA ALA A 166 -10.37 -17.50 15.59
C ALA A 166 -10.37 -15.98 15.35
N PRO A 167 -11.42 -15.41 14.73
CA PRO A 167 -12.56 -16.09 14.07
C PRO A 167 -12.12 -16.88 12.82
N LYS A 168 -13.05 -17.54 12.13
CA LYS A 168 -12.75 -18.26 10.87
C LYS A 168 -12.10 -17.31 9.86
N TRP A 169 -10.91 -17.68 9.40
CA TRP A 169 -10.08 -16.84 8.54
C TRP A 169 -9.40 -17.62 7.40
N ASP A 170 -9.07 -16.91 6.34
CA ASP A 170 -8.09 -17.33 5.34
C ASP A 170 -6.71 -16.85 5.81
N CYS A 171 -5.88 -17.74 6.35
CA CYS A 171 -4.60 -17.37 6.94
C CYS A 171 -3.61 -16.83 5.88
N GLY A 172 -3.55 -17.47 4.71
CA GLY A 172 -2.63 -17.09 3.64
C GLY A 172 -3.03 -15.79 2.96
N GLY A 173 -4.34 -15.53 2.82
CA GLY A 173 -4.86 -14.43 2.01
C GLY A 173 -4.30 -13.05 2.34
N VAL A 174 -3.64 -12.43 1.36
CA VAL A 174 -3.20 -11.02 1.38
C VAL A 174 -4.04 -10.19 0.43
N SER A 175 -4.57 -9.06 0.91
CA SER A 175 -5.34 -8.12 0.10
C SER A 175 -4.53 -6.90 -0.34
N GLY A 176 -5.17 -5.98 -1.07
CA GLY A 176 -4.58 -4.68 -1.37
C GLY A 176 -4.39 -3.79 -0.13
N ALA A 177 -5.18 -3.99 0.94
CA ALA A 177 -5.11 -3.20 2.16
C ALA A 177 -3.79 -3.43 2.92
N GLU A 178 -3.36 -4.69 3.05
CA GLU A 178 -2.08 -5.06 3.64
C GLU A 178 -0.89 -4.48 2.87
N MET A 179 -1.07 -4.25 1.56
CA MET A 179 -0.07 -3.68 0.66
C MET A 179 0.05 -2.15 0.72
N ILE A 180 -0.78 -1.44 1.50
CA ILE A 180 -0.68 0.02 1.65
C ILE A 180 0.77 0.42 2.01
N GLY A 181 1.34 1.43 1.36
CA GLY A 181 2.73 1.85 1.54
C GLY A 181 3.72 1.22 0.56
N SER A 182 3.38 0.07 -0.05
CA SER A 182 4.19 -0.56 -1.11
C SER A 182 4.52 0.43 -2.21
N THR A 183 5.76 0.43 -2.65
CA THR A 183 6.27 1.36 -3.66
C THR A 183 6.23 0.72 -5.03
N PHE A 184 5.81 1.47 -6.04
CA PHE A 184 5.91 1.01 -7.42
C PHE A 184 6.55 2.08 -8.31
N ARG A 185 7.25 1.60 -9.34
CA ARG A 185 8.02 2.41 -10.28
C ARG A 185 7.69 2.00 -11.71
N VAL A 186 7.60 3.00 -12.56
CA VAL A 186 7.38 2.86 -14.00
C VAL A 186 8.57 3.47 -14.73
N VAL A 187 9.06 2.75 -15.74
CA VAL A 187 10.04 3.25 -16.70
C VAL A 187 9.33 3.39 -18.04
N PHE A 188 9.44 4.58 -18.64
CA PHE A 188 8.88 4.88 -19.95
C PHE A 188 9.89 4.57 -21.06
N GLU A 189 9.42 4.48 -22.31
CA GLU A 189 10.27 4.16 -23.46
C GLU A 189 11.38 5.18 -23.73
N ASP A 190 11.18 6.44 -23.32
CA ASP A 190 12.21 7.49 -23.39
C ASP A 190 13.26 7.39 -22.25
N GLY A 191 13.19 6.35 -21.42
CA GLY A 191 14.07 6.11 -20.28
C GLY A 191 13.75 6.92 -19.03
N SER A 192 12.79 7.84 -19.11
CA SER A 192 12.32 8.60 -17.96
C SER A 192 11.49 7.71 -17.02
N GLN A 193 11.30 8.14 -15.78
CA GLN A 193 10.73 7.30 -14.72
C GLN A 193 9.65 8.03 -13.94
N ALA A 194 8.77 7.26 -13.32
CA ALA A 194 7.79 7.70 -12.35
C ALA A 194 7.75 6.74 -11.16
N SER A 195 7.42 7.25 -9.97
CA SER A 195 7.27 6.46 -8.76
C SER A 195 6.01 6.86 -7.99
N GLY A 196 5.39 5.89 -7.33
CA GLY A 196 4.22 6.08 -6.47
C GLY A 196 4.18 5.05 -5.35
N GLN A 197 3.23 5.22 -4.44
CA GLN A 197 2.95 4.26 -3.37
C GLN A 197 1.46 3.92 -3.34
N LEU A 198 1.14 2.69 -2.96
CA LEU A 198 -0.23 2.25 -2.73
C LEU A 198 -0.78 2.88 -1.45
N PHE A 199 -2.04 3.27 -1.47
CA PHE A 199 -2.75 3.85 -0.34
C PHE A 199 -4.23 3.47 -0.32
N SER A 200 -4.90 3.61 0.83
CA SER A 200 -6.24 3.08 1.03
C SER A 200 -7.30 3.68 0.07
N THR A 201 -8.17 2.81 -0.42
CA THR A 201 -9.41 3.16 -1.16
C THR A 201 -10.63 3.39 -0.24
N LYS A 202 -10.44 3.34 1.08
CA LYS A 202 -11.49 3.29 2.12
C LYS A 202 -12.36 2.04 2.08
N THR A 203 -11.83 0.97 1.50
CA THR A 203 -12.44 -0.35 1.61
C THR A 203 -11.57 -1.24 2.48
N GLN A 204 -12.16 -2.30 3.04
CA GLN A 204 -11.43 -3.24 3.90
C GLN A 204 -10.33 -4.05 3.20
N ALA A 205 -10.25 -4.07 1.87
CA ALA A 205 -9.26 -4.88 1.14
C ALA A 205 -8.57 -4.15 -0.03
N GLY A 206 -8.89 -2.89 -0.26
CA GLY A 206 -8.50 -2.17 -1.48
C GLY A 206 -7.43 -1.10 -1.25
N SER A 207 -6.44 -1.06 -2.15
CA SER A 207 -5.49 0.05 -2.25
C SER A 207 -5.31 0.55 -3.68
N GLN A 208 -4.82 1.78 -3.82
CA GLN A 208 -4.53 2.42 -5.09
C GLN A 208 -3.39 3.42 -4.95
N GLY A 209 -2.71 3.71 -6.06
CA GLY A 209 -1.67 4.72 -6.09
C GLY A 209 -1.46 5.27 -7.49
N VAL A 210 -0.78 6.42 -7.56
CA VAL A 210 -0.37 7.07 -8.80
C VAL A 210 1.15 7.25 -8.80
N ALA A 211 1.81 6.79 -9.86
CA ALA A 211 3.21 7.07 -10.11
C ALA A 211 3.34 8.29 -11.02
N LYS A 212 4.07 9.31 -10.56
CA LYS A 212 4.37 10.53 -11.34
C LYS A 212 5.87 10.72 -11.48
N GLN A 213 6.32 11.33 -12.58
CA GLN A 213 7.76 11.62 -12.79
C GLN A 213 8.31 12.63 -11.78
N GLN A 214 7.44 13.53 -11.31
CA GLN A 214 7.71 14.52 -10.30
C GLN A 214 6.61 14.42 -9.25
N PRO A 215 6.71 13.47 -8.31
CA PRO A 215 5.73 13.35 -7.25
C PRO A 215 5.76 14.61 -6.39
N ALA A 216 4.58 15.13 -6.04
CA ALA A 216 4.48 16.23 -5.10
C ALA A 216 5.10 15.81 -3.76
N GLN A 217 5.77 16.76 -3.09
CA GLN A 217 6.27 16.54 -1.75
C GLN A 217 5.18 16.91 -0.74
N SER A 218 5.03 16.09 0.29
CA SER A 218 4.08 16.35 1.37
C SER A 218 4.83 16.79 2.62
N SER A 219 4.39 17.88 3.25
CA SER A 219 4.90 18.33 4.55
C SER A 219 4.17 17.68 5.73
N LEU A 220 3.41 16.60 5.49
CA LEU A 220 2.55 15.97 6.49
C LEU A 220 3.36 15.42 7.66
N LYS A 221 2.91 15.74 8.87
CA LYS A 221 3.44 15.24 10.13
C LYS A 221 2.33 14.50 10.85
N LEU A 222 2.62 13.27 11.24
CA LEU A 222 1.77 12.42 12.08
C LEU A 222 2.52 12.14 13.38
N SER A 223 1.83 12.12 14.50
CA SER A 223 2.34 11.50 15.72
C SER A 223 1.24 10.74 16.44
N VAL A 224 1.55 9.51 16.90
CA VAL A 224 0.64 8.71 17.71
C VAL A 224 1.37 8.30 18.99
N ASN A 225 0.83 8.65 20.15
CA ASN A 225 1.48 8.40 21.46
C ASN A 225 2.94 8.92 21.53
N GLY A 226 3.21 10.05 20.87
CA GLY A 226 4.54 10.65 20.78
C GLY A 226 5.50 9.98 19.79
N LYS A 227 5.08 8.91 19.11
CA LYS A 227 5.82 8.23 18.05
C LYS A 227 5.64 8.92 16.71
N LYS A 228 6.65 8.83 15.86
CA LYS A 228 6.67 9.36 14.48
C LYS A 228 6.57 8.22 13.47
N PRO A 229 6.20 8.50 12.19
CA PRO A 229 6.21 7.52 11.12
C PRO A 229 7.49 6.68 11.09
N GLY A 230 7.35 5.35 11.08
CA GLY A 230 8.45 4.39 11.10
C GLY A 230 8.92 3.98 12.50
N GLU A 231 8.39 4.58 13.57
CA GLU A 231 8.67 4.18 14.95
C GLU A 231 7.61 3.22 15.50
N THR A 232 7.99 2.53 16.58
CA THR A 232 7.11 1.63 17.33
C THR A 232 6.82 2.16 18.73
N GLY A 233 5.67 1.78 19.26
CA GLY A 233 5.23 2.19 20.58
C GLY A 233 4.16 1.27 21.16
N THR A 234 3.47 1.80 22.16
CA THR A 234 2.41 1.08 22.87
C THR A 234 1.18 1.96 23.00
N TYR A 235 0.04 1.32 23.23
CA TYR A 235 -1.20 1.95 23.69
C TYR A 235 -1.79 1.12 24.82
N ASP A 236 -2.74 1.68 25.54
CA ASP A 236 -3.37 1.08 26.72
C ASP A 236 -4.88 1.34 26.70
N ASP A 237 -5.55 1.08 27.82
CA ASP A 237 -7.00 1.30 27.99
C ASP A 237 -7.44 2.77 27.86
N GLN A 238 -6.50 3.73 27.80
CA GLN A 238 -6.78 5.14 27.50
C GLN A 238 -6.76 5.41 25.98
N GLY A 239 -6.48 4.39 25.16
CA GLY A 239 -6.43 4.45 23.72
C GLY A 239 -5.19 5.14 23.16
N ILE A 240 -5.36 5.89 22.07
CA ILE A 240 -4.26 6.56 21.36
C ILE A 240 -4.39 8.09 21.40
N ARG A 241 -3.25 8.77 21.40
CA ARG A 241 -3.09 10.22 21.24
C ARG A 241 -2.57 10.52 19.83
N LEU A 242 -3.48 10.78 18.90
CA LEU A 242 -3.15 10.98 17.48
C LEU A 242 -3.21 12.46 17.13
N THR A 243 -2.08 13.00 16.68
CA THR A 243 -1.98 14.37 16.18
C THR A 243 -1.51 14.40 14.74
N ILE A 244 -2.09 15.30 13.95
CA ILE A 244 -1.71 15.49 12.55
C ILE A 244 -1.56 16.96 12.19
N GLN A 245 -0.57 17.28 11.36
CA GLN A 245 -0.30 18.64 10.89
C GLN A 245 0.25 18.63 9.47
N GLY A 246 -0.10 19.62 8.67
CA GLY A 246 0.48 19.86 7.34
C GLY A 246 -0.04 21.17 6.77
N GLU A 247 0.07 21.32 5.46
CA GLU A 247 -0.39 22.53 4.75
C GLU A 247 -1.89 22.78 4.94
N LYS A 248 -2.27 24.04 5.16
CA LYS A 248 -3.67 24.43 5.31
C LYS A 248 -4.44 24.14 4.01
N GLY A 249 -5.59 23.48 4.12
CA GLY A 249 -6.45 23.13 2.99
C GLY A 249 -6.14 21.77 2.37
N ALA A 250 -4.97 21.17 2.66
CA ALA A 250 -4.67 19.82 2.20
C ALA A 250 -5.67 18.80 2.78
N ARG A 251 -6.20 17.93 1.91
CA ARG A 251 -7.04 16.80 2.31
C ARG A 251 -6.14 15.63 2.67
N VAL A 252 -6.32 15.05 3.84
CA VAL A 252 -5.51 13.95 4.34
C VAL A 252 -6.41 12.81 4.76
N ARG A 253 -5.98 11.59 4.43
CA ARG A 253 -6.58 10.37 4.94
C ARG A 253 -5.61 9.69 5.88
N ILE A 254 -6.12 9.25 7.01
CA ILE A 254 -5.42 8.43 8.00
C ILE A 254 -6.05 7.05 7.97
N VAL A 255 -5.21 6.04 7.99
CA VAL A 255 -5.58 4.62 8.03
C VAL A 255 -5.09 4.05 9.35
N LEU A 256 -5.97 3.34 10.05
CA LEU A 256 -5.61 2.48 11.18
C LEU A 256 -6.02 1.05 10.80
N ALA A 257 -5.06 0.14 10.75
CA ALA A 257 -5.33 -1.28 10.60
C ALA A 257 -5.18 -1.96 11.96
N LYS A 258 -6.15 -2.79 12.31
CA LYS A 258 -6.06 -3.76 13.40
C LYS A 258 -5.59 -5.08 12.80
N GLY A 259 -4.47 -5.59 13.31
CA GLY A 259 -3.91 -6.86 12.88
C GLY A 259 -4.08 -7.93 13.95
N PHE A 260 -3.92 -9.19 13.56
CA PHE A 260 -3.75 -10.30 14.50
C PHE A 260 -2.85 -11.39 13.92
N ILE A 261 -2.55 -12.39 14.76
CA ILE A 261 -1.87 -13.61 14.33
C ILE A 261 -2.92 -14.66 14.00
N GLN A 262 -2.85 -15.21 12.78
CA GLN A 262 -3.55 -16.44 12.41
C GLN A 262 -2.57 -17.48 11.85
N PRO A 263 -2.79 -18.79 12.09
CA PRO A 263 -3.78 -19.33 13.02
C PRO A 263 -3.47 -19.00 14.48
N VAL A 264 -4.46 -19.15 15.36
CA VAL A 264 -4.29 -18.90 16.80
C VAL A 264 -3.62 -20.07 17.55
N SER A 265 -3.49 -21.21 16.88
CA SER A 265 -2.74 -22.38 17.34
C SER A 265 -1.96 -23.01 16.18
N ALA A 266 -0.76 -23.52 16.48
CA ALA A 266 0.06 -24.21 15.49
C ALA A 266 -0.20 -25.73 15.53
N TYR A 267 -0.35 -26.36 14.36
CA TYR A 267 -0.44 -27.82 14.25
C TYR A 267 0.93 -28.53 14.22
N SER A 268 2.03 -27.76 14.12
CA SER A 268 3.39 -28.28 14.06
C SER A 268 4.37 -27.38 14.82
N LYS A 269 5.49 -27.96 15.26
CA LYS A 269 6.56 -27.22 15.98
C LYS A 269 7.26 -26.16 15.13
N ASP A 270 7.29 -26.34 13.82
CA ASP A 270 7.93 -25.38 12.93
C ASP A 270 7.03 -24.16 12.73
N LEU A 271 5.72 -24.38 12.55
CA LEU A 271 4.74 -23.30 12.54
C LEU A 271 4.70 -22.57 13.90
N GLU A 272 4.75 -23.29 15.01
CA GLU A 272 4.80 -22.68 16.35
C GLU A 272 5.97 -21.70 16.47
N LYS A 273 7.18 -22.10 16.07
CA LYS A 273 8.35 -21.21 16.05
C LYS A 273 8.20 -20.03 15.10
N GLN A 274 7.50 -20.20 13.98
CA GLN A 274 7.25 -19.10 13.04
C GLN A 274 6.30 -18.07 13.65
N LEU A 275 5.22 -18.52 14.30
CA LEU A 275 4.25 -17.65 14.98
C LEU A 275 4.85 -17.00 16.24
N GLU A 276 5.70 -17.70 17.00
CA GLU A 276 6.47 -17.10 18.09
C GLU A 276 7.38 -15.97 17.59
N LYS A 277 8.06 -16.16 16.45
CA LYS A 277 8.86 -15.10 15.83
C LYS A 277 8.00 -13.93 15.39
N LEU A 278 6.82 -14.18 14.82
CA LEU A 278 5.87 -13.13 14.45
C LEU A 278 5.40 -12.36 15.69
N ALA A 279 5.04 -13.06 16.76
CA ALA A 279 4.59 -12.49 18.03
C ALA A 279 5.67 -11.59 18.68
N ALA A 280 6.95 -11.86 18.43
CA ALA A 280 8.06 -11.05 18.92
C ALA A 280 8.37 -9.81 18.05
N ARG A 281 7.68 -9.59 16.92
CA ARG A 281 7.89 -8.42 16.06
C ARG A 281 7.24 -7.17 16.62
N ASP A 282 7.75 -6.05 16.15
CA ASP A 282 7.19 -4.71 16.33
C ASP A 282 5.70 -4.58 15.95
N PHE A 283 5.25 -5.36 14.96
CA PHE A 283 3.86 -5.51 14.55
C PHE A 283 3.53 -7.01 14.44
N PRO A 284 2.99 -7.62 15.51
CA PRO A 284 2.74 -9.06 15.58
C PRO A 284 1.43 -9.43 14.86
N ALA A 285 1.41 -9.26 13.55
CA ALA A 285 0.25 -9.59 12.73
C ALA A 285 0.64 -10.03 11.32
N ASN A 286 -0.04 -11.06 10.83
CA ASN A 286 0.07 -11.57 9.46
C ASN A 286 -1.22 -11.41 8.66
N ASN A 287 -2.32 -11.03 9.30
CA ASN A 287 -3.59 -10.72 8.67
C ASN A 287 -4.20 -9.46 9.30
N ALA A 288 -4.87 -8.64 8.48
CA ALA A 288 -5.74 -7.59 8.98
C ALA A 288 -7.07 -8.21 9.43
N VAL A 289 -7.67 -7.67 10.50
CA VAL A 289 -9.05 -8.03 10.91
C VAL A 289 -10.02 -6.86 10.68
N GLU A 290 -9.52 -5.64 10.67
CA GLU A 290 -10.28 -4.42 10.41
C GLU A 290 -9.38 -3.29 9.94
N LEU A 291 -9.87 -2.48 9.01
CA LEU A 291 -9.32 -1.16 8.71
C LEU A 291 -10.33 -0.07 9.01
N GLN A 292 -9.85 0.98 9.67
CA GLN A 292 -10.58 2.20 9.93
C GLN A 292 -9.94 3.37 9.21
N PHE A 293 -10.78 4.34 8.83
CA PHE A 293 -10.36 5.46 8.00
C PHE A 293 -10.95 6.76 8.52
N THR A 294 -10.14 7.83 8.51
CA THR A 294 -10.67 9.18 8.69
C THR A 294 -10.04 10.14 7.69
N ASP A 295 -10.88 10.96 7.07
CA ASP A 295 -10.46 11.96 6.10
C ASP A 295 -10.67 13.36 6.70
N VAL A 296 -9.62 14.18 6.74
CA VAL A 296 -9.65 15.52 7.35
C VAL A 296 -9.10 16.56 6.39
N THR A 297 -9.60 17.79 6.50
CA THR A 297 -9.00 18.95 5.82
C THR A 297 -8.14 19.68 6.83
N LEU A 298 -6.85 19.80 6.53
CA LEU A 298 -5.89 20.37 7.46
C LEU A 298 -6.07 21.87 7.64
N THR A 299 -5.89 22.35 8.87
CA THR A 299 -6.05 23.78 9.22
C THR A 299 -4.75 24.57 9.14
N GLY A 300 -3.61 23.90 8.95
CA GLY A 300 -2.26 24.47 9.12
C GLY A 300 -1.71 24.36 10.56
N LYS A 301 -2.57 24.07 11.54
CA LYS A 301 -2.20 23.83 12.94
C LYS A 301 -2.31 22.33 13.28
N PRO A 302 -1.63 21.85 14.34
CA PRO A 302 -1.84 20.50 14.84
C PRO A 302 -3.32 20.25 15.15
N MET A 303 -3.84 19.12 14.70
CA MET A 303 -5.20 18.64 14.93
C MET A 303 -5.16 17.34 15.71
N ASP A 304 -5.99 17.22 16.74
CA ASP A 304 -6.20 15.99 17.50
C ASP A 304 -7.31 15.17 16.82
N LEU A 305 -7.01 13.91 16.53
CA LEU A 305 -7.92 12.95 15.91
C LEU A 305 -8.04 11.65 16.71
N SER A 306 -7.66 11.65 17.98
CA SER A 306 -7.74 10.48 18.86
C SER A 306 -9.11 9.81 18.85
N GLY A 307 -10.18 10.59 19.03
CA GLY A 307 -11.56 10.09 19.04
C GLY A 307 -12.16 9.81 17.66
N LYS A 308 -11.33 9.62 16.62
CA LYS A 308 -11.79 9.25 15.26
C LYS A 308 -11.66 7.76 14.96
N PHE A 309 -11.02 7.02 15.85
CA PHE A 309 -10.82 5.59 15.72
C PHE A 309 -11.44 4.88 16.91
N ASP A 310 -12.11 3.78 16.64
CA ASP A 310 -12.71 2.91 17.64
C ASP A 310 -11.73 1.79 17.96
N LEU A 311 -11.25 1.72 19.20
CA LEU A 311 -10.33 0.66 19.64
C LEU A 311 -11.06 -0.43 20.42
N ASP A 312 -12.35 -0.25 20.68
CA ASP A 312 -13.15 -1.17 21.47
C ASP A 312 -13.71 -2.26 20.53
N GLY A 313 -13.04 -3.41 20.49
CA GLY A 313 -13.46 -4.57 19.71
C GLY A 313 -13.28 -4.43 18.19
N VAL A 314 -14.01 -5.22 17.41
CA VAL A 314 -13.98 -5.21 15.93
C VAL A 314 -15.42 -5.20 15.38
N GLU A 315 -15.75 -4.29 14.46
CA GLU A 315 -17.16 -4.07 14.04
C GLU A 315 -17.85 -5.35 13.52
N LYS A 316 -17.11 -6.18 12.78
CA LYS A 316 -17.66 -7.34 12.06
C LYS A 316 -17.40 -8.69 12.73
N TYR A 317 -16.58 -8.74 13.78
CA TYR A 317 -16.10 -9.98 14.38
C TYR A 317 -16.08 -9.86 15.89
N ASP A 318 -16.44 -10.95 16.58
CA ASP A 318 -16.43 -11.07 18.03
C ASP A 318 -15.50 -12.22 18.40
N PHE A 319 -14.43 -11.93 19.14
CA PHE A 319 -13.48 -12.94 19.61
C PHE A 319 -12.70 -12.47 20.85
N SER A 320 -12.24 -13.43 21.64
CA SER A 320 -11.45 -13.18 22.85
C SER A 320 -10.21 -14.07 22.90
N ALA A 321 -9.29 -13.73 23.80
CA ALA A 321 -8.20 -14.60 24.16
C ALA A 321 -8.74 -15.94 24.71
N ASP A 322 -8.05 -17.01 24.34
CA ASP A 322 -8.31 -18.39 24.73
C ASP A 322 -7.02 -18.94 25.37
N PRO A 323 -7.03 -19.31 26.67
CA PRO A 323 -5.86 -19.82 27.38
C PRO A 323 -5.21 -21.06 26.74
N ASP A 324 -5.97 -21.83 25.95
CA ASP A 324 -5.48 -23.03 25.28
C ASP A 324 -4.92 -22.73 23.87
N LYS A 325 -4.99 -21.47 23.42
CA LYS A 325 -4.53 -21.02 22.10
C LYS A 325 -3.53 -19.86 22.24
N PRO A 326 -2.22 -20.15 22.23
CA PRO A 326 -1.17 -19.19 22.59
C PRO A 326 -1.14 -17.90 21.78
N PHE A 327 -1.68 -17.90 20.55
CA PHE A 327 -1.68 -16.74 19.66
C PHE A 327 -3.04 -16.06 19.55
N SER A 328 -4.04 -16.53 20.30
CA SER A 328 -5.32 -15.83 20.44
C SER A 328 -5.17 -14.56 21.27
N THR A 329 -6.01 -13.57 21.00
CA THR A 329 -5.95 -12.27 21.67
C THR A 329 -7.35 -11.69 21.80
N ASP A 330 -7.52 -10.75 22.73
CA ASP A 330 -8.76 -10.02 22.87
C ASP A 330 -8.86 -8.95 21.76
N GLU A 331 -10.06 -8.76 21.23
CA GLU A 331 -10.34 -7.81 20.15
C GLU A 331 -10.06 -6.34 20.49
N ASP A 332 -9.99 -5.99 21.77
CA ASP A 332 -9.63 -4.66 22.30
C ASP A 332 -8.11 -4.48 22.50
N ARG A 333 -7.30 -5.53 22.25
CA ARG A 333 -5.84 -5.54 22.51
C ARG A 333 -5.01 -5.81 21.26
N LEU A 334 -5.60 -5.61 20.09
CA LEU A 334 -4.98 -5.91 18.81
C LEU A 334 -3.79 -5.00 18.50
N PRO A 335 -2.70 -5.49 17.89
CA PRO A 335 -1.67 -4.61 17.35
C PRO A 335 -2.25 -3.67 16.28
N LEU A 336 -1.79 -2.42 16.32
CA LEU A 336 -2.27 -1.35 15.45
C LEU A 336 -1.16 -0.91 14.48
N ALA A 337 -1.51 -0.72 13.21
CA ALA A 337 -0.66 -0.06 12.23
C ALA A 337 -1.34 1.21 11.73
N ILE A 338 -0.71 2.37 11.96
CA ILE A 338 -1.27 3.68 11.59
C ILE A 338 -0.40 4.36 10.54
N THR A 339 -1.00 4.79 9.43
CA THR A 339 -0.34 5.57 8.37
C THR A 339 -1.24 6.69 7.87
N ALA A 340 -0.68 7.66 7.12
CA ALA A 340 -1.44 8.72 6.50
C ALA A 340 -0.80 9.20 5.19
N ALA A 341 -1.62 9.79 4.33
CA ALA A 341 -1.17 10.48 3.13
C ALA A 341 -2.10 11.65 2.80
N VAL A 342 -1.55 12.66 2.14
CA VAL A 342 -2.37 13.68 1.46
C VAL A 342 -3.08 13.00 0.30
N ILE A 343 -4.34 13.32 0.05
CA ILE A 343 -5.15 12.73 -1.02
C ILE A 343 -5.70 13.82 -1.94
N ASP A 344 -5.92 13.46 -3.20
CA ASP A 344 -6.47 14.32 -4.23
C ASP A 344 -7.98 14.05 -4.42
N PRO A 345 -8.88 14.89 -3.86
CA PRO A 345 -10.31 14.68 -3.99
C PRO A 345 -10.80 14.80 -5.45
N ASP A 346 -10.07 15.53 -6.31
CA ASP A 346 -10.42 15.71 -7.71
C ASP A 346 -9.94 14.52 -8.57
N ASN A 347 -9.07 13.67 -8.02
CA ASN A 347 -8.54 12.48 -8.68
C ASN A 347 -8.81 11.21 -7.87
N LYS A 348 -10.08 10.99 -7.51
CA LYS A 348 -10.58 9.77 -6.85
C LYS A 348 -9.88 9.44 -5.53
N ASP A 349 -9.49 10.46 -4.76
CA ASP A 349 -8.75 10.33 -3.50
C ASP A 349 -7.42 9.58 -3.64
N MET A 350 -6.76 9.65 -4.81
CA MET A 350 -5.42 9.09 -4.98
C MET A 350 -4.41 9.79 -4.07
N PRO A 351 -3.40 9.08 -3.54
CA PRO A 351 -2.38 9.71 -2.70
C PRO A 351 -1.57 10.72 -3.51
N ILE A 352 -1.33 11.88 -2.93
CA ILE A 352 -0.44 12.92 -3.43
C ILE A 352 0.91 12.77 -2.73
N GLY A 353 1.92 12.35 -3.50
CA GLY A 353 3.28 12.20 -2.99
C GLY A 353 3.46 10.92 -2.17
N SER A 354 4.27 11.01 -1.12
CA SER A 354 4.63 9.88 -0.27
C SER A 354 3.52 9.51 0.72
N VAL A 355 3.31 8.22 0.90
CA VAL A 355 2.58 7.65 2.04
C VAL A 355 3.55 7.58 3.22
N LEU A 356 3.14 8.07 4.39
CA LEU A 356 4.00 8.02 5.58
C LEU A 356 4.28 6.56 5.98
N PRO A 357 5.51 6.20 6.37
CA PRO A 357 5.77 4.89 6.97
C PRO A 357 4.84 4.62 8.16
N PRO A 358 4.41 3.38 8.38
CA PRO A 358 3.48 3.08 9.46
C PRO A 358 4.12 3.33 10.83
N ILE A 359 3.28 3.74 11.78
CA ILE A 359 3.55 3.70 13.22
C ILE A 359 2.90 2.42 13.74
N TYR A 360 3.68 1.54 14.35
CA TYR A 360 3.16 0.31 14.95
C TYR A 360 3.00 0.46 16.45
N LEU A 361 1.83 0.09 16.97
CA LEU A 361 1.55 0.10 18.40
C LEU A 361 1.12 -1.29 18.86
N THR A 362 1.62 -1.70 20.02
CA THR A 362 1.17 -2.91 20.71
C THR A 362 0.44 -2.55 21.99
N TYR A 363 -0.60 -3.29 22.34
CA TYR A 363 -1.29 -3.06 23.60
C TYR A 363 -0.39 -3.42 24.79
N ARG A 364 -0.37 -2.56 25.81
CA ARG A 364 0.18 -2.85 27.13
C ARG A 364 -0.71 -2.24 28.19
N SER A 365 -1.22 -3.06 29.10
CA SER A 365 -1.93 -2.54 30.27
C SER A 365 -0.98 -1.66 31.09
N ASN A 366 -1.52 -0.57 31.63
CA ASN A 366 -0.81 0.19 32.64
C ASN A 366 -0.68 -0.69 33.89
N GLN A 367 0.57 -0.98 34.30
CA GLN A 367 0.84 -1.63 35.58
C GLN A 367 0.59 -0.70 36.76
#